data_AF-I5C9M3-F1
#
_entry.id   AF-I5C9M3-F1
#
_cell.length_a   1.000
_cell.length_b   1.000
_cell.length_c   1.000
_cell.angle_alpha   90.00
_cell.angle_beta   90.00
_cell.angle_gamma   90.00
#
_symmetry.space_group_name_H-M   'P 1'
#
loop_
_entity.id
_entity.type
_entity.pdbx_description
1 polymer ?
#
loop_
_entity_poly.entity_id
_entity_poly.type
_entity_poly.pdbx_seq_one_letter_code
_entity_poly.pdbx_strand_id
1 'polypeptide(L)'
;MRLFLGTGPYVRYDLGQRDPDAYLSFTGRTPEQVAAASFNNVELGLSLQVGMQVSRRVTLLVDWRYALTDLYAVPGDSDIYARGFRVGLAYGF
;
A
#
# COMPACT_ATOMS: atom_id res chain seq x y z
N MET A 1 6.54 -29.82 -6.37
CA MET A 1 6.94 -28.47 -5.91
C MET A 1 6.46 -27.47 -6.96
N ARG A 2 5.70 -26.45 -6.58
CA ARG A 2 5.21 -25.42 -7.51
C ARG A 2 5.71 -24.06 -7.06
N LEU A 3 6.23 -23.27 -7.99
CA LEU A 3 6.66 -21.89 -7.75
C LEU A 3 5.64 -20.96 -8.40
N PHE A 4 5.31 -19.88 -7.71
CA PHE A 4 4.44 -18.81 -8.16
C PHE A 4 5.23 -17.52 -8.11
N LEU A 5 5.14 -16.72 -9.17
CA LEU A 5 5.72 -15.39 -9.22
C LEU A 5 4.63 -14.45 -9.73
N GLY A 6 4.44 -13.33 -9.05
CA GLY A 6 3.50 -12.30 -9.43
C GLY A 6 4.15 -10.93 -9.27
N THR A 7 3.95 -10.06 -10.24
CA THR A 7 4.26 -8.64 -10.11
C THR A 7 3.04 -7.86 -10.53
N GLY A 8 2.68 -6.82 -9.79
CA GLY A 8 1.54 -6.00 -10.18
C GLY A 8 1.41 -4.70 -9.41
N PRO A 9 0.70 -3.72 -9.99
CA PRO A 9 0.33 -2.52 -9.27
C PRO A 9 -0.64 -2.88 -8.14
N TYR A 10 -0.50 -2.20 -7.00
CA TYR A 10 -1.51 -2.23 -5.95
C TYR A 10 -1.99 -0.81 -5.66
N VAL A 11 -3.27 -0.71 -5.30
CA VAL A 11 -3.88 0.50 -4.77
C VAL A 11 -4.28 0.21 -3.35
N ARG A 12 -3.85 1.06 -2.43
CA ARG A 12 -4.27 1.01 -1.04
C ARG A 12 -4.97 2.30 -0.68
N TYR A 13 -6.16 2.17 -0.13
CA TYR A 13 -6.88 3.26 0.50
C TYR A 13 -6.65 3.12 2.00
N ASP A 14 -5.97 4.08 2.60
CA ASP A 14 -5.95 4.22 4.06
C ASP A 14 -7.29 4.85 4.46
N LEU A 15 -8.22 4.01 4.90
CA LEU A 15 -9.45 4.45 5.53
C LEU A 15 -9.08 4.95 6.93
N GLY A 16 -8.45 6.13 6.99
CA GLY A 16 -8.03 6.73 8.24
C GLY A 16 -9.18 6.70 9.23
N GLN A 17 -8.90 6.26 10.47
CA GLN A 17 -9.72 6.62 11.62
C GLN A 17 -9.92 8.14 11.52
N ARG A 18 -11.15 8.54 11.20
CA ARG A 18 -11.55 9.93 11.11
C ARG A 18 -11.40 10.53 12.49
N ASP A 19 -10.22 11.05 12.79
CA ASP A 19 -9.90 11.66 14.07
C ASP A 19 -10.90 12.81 14.27
N PRO A 20 -11.84 12.71 15.22
CA PRO A 20 -12.89 13.72 15.38
C PRO A 20 -12.30 15.10 15.71
N ASP A 21 -11.08 15.14 16.25
CA ASP A 21 -10.33 16.36 16.56
C ASP A 21 -9.76 17.07 15.31
N ALA A 22 -9.63 16.38 14.17
CA ALA A 22 -9.25 17.01 12.91
C ALA A 22 -10.33 17.96 12.37
N TYR A 23 -11.58 17.80 12.82
CA TYR A 23 -12.69 18.70 12.45
C TYR A 23 -12.61 20.05 13.15
N LEU A 24 -11.94 20.12 14.32
CA LEU A 24 -11.75 21.36 15.09
C LEU A 24 -10.61 22.24 14.55
N SER A 25 -9.74 21.70 13.70
CA SER A 25 -8.71 22.47 12.97
C SER A 25 -9.14 22.88 11.55
N PHE A 26 -10.39 22.61 11.18
CA PHE A 26 -10.95 22.88 9.86
C PHE A 26 -11.43 24.33 9.68
N THR A 27 -11.71 25.03 10.78
CA THR A 27 -11.98 26.47 10.83
C THR A 27 -10.70 27.27 10.61
N GLY A 28 -10.16 27.23 9.38
CA GLY A 28 -8.99 28.02 9.00
C GLY A 28 -8.22 27.52 7.78
N ARG A 29 -8.55 26.34 7.23
CA ARG A 29 -7.87 25.78 6.06
C ARG A 29 -8.62 26.09 4.77
N THR A 30 -7.89 26.39 3.70
CA THR A 30 -8.48 26.61 2.38
C THR A 30 -9.05 25.31 1.81
N PRO A 31 -10.06 25.36 0.92
CA PRO A 31 -10.62 24.17 0.28
C PRO A 31 -9.57 23.26 -0.39
N GLU A 32 -8.47 23.85 -0.86
CA GLU A 32 -7.33 23.15 -1.46
C GLU A 32 -6.54 22.32 -0.42
N GLN A 33 -6.35 22.85 0.80
CA GLN A 33 -5.68 22.13 1.89
C GLN A 33 -6.54 20.97 2.41
N VAL A 34 -7.86 21.12 2.34
CA VAL A 34 -8.83 20.06 2.65
C VAL A 34 -8.84 18.96 1.59
N ALA A 35 -8.76 19.34 0.32
CA ALA A 35 -8.63 18.40 -0.79
C ALA A 35 -7.32 17.60 -0.66
N ALA A 36 -6.17 18.26 -0.47
CA ALA A 36 -4.87 17.60 -0.31
C ALA A 36 -4.86 16.58 0.86
N ALA A 37 -5.45 16.93 2.01
CA ALA A 37 -5.55 16.02 3.16
C ALA A 37 -6.46 14.81 2.89
N SER A 38 -7.47 14.96 2.03
CA SER A 38 -8.39 13.87 1.67
C SER A 38 -7.78 12.91 0.66
N PHE A 39 -6.91 13.40 -0.23
CA PHE A 39 -6.23 12.60 -1.27
C PHE A 39 -4.92 11.95 -0.79
N ASN A 40 -4.30 12.42 0.30
CA ASN A 40 -3.16 11.78 0.96
C ASN A 40 -3.44 10.36 1.51
N ASN A 41 -4.69 9.91 1.45
CA ASN A 41 -5.12 8.61 1.94
C ASN A 41 -5.05 7.51 0.86
N VAL A 42 -4.63 7.82 -0.37
CA VAL A 42 -4.50 6.84 -1.46
C VAL A 42 -3.03 6.62 -1.78
N GLU A 43 -2.57 5.39 -1.59
CA GLU A 43 -1.22 4.95 -1.91
C GLU A 43 -1.26 4.03 -3.14
N LEU A 44 -0.49 4.37 -4.17
CA LEU A 44 -0.21 3.46 -5.27
C LEU A 44 1.18 2.87 -5.09
N GLY A 45 1.36 1.66 -5.60
CA GLY A 45 2.65 1.01 -5.53
C GLY A 45 2.76 -0.18 -6.45
N LEU A 46 3.94 -0.80 -6.42
CA LEU A 46 4.24 -2.05 -7.09
C LEU A 46 4.50 -3.13 -6.05
N SER A 47 4.01 -4.33 -6.34
CA SER A 47 4.26 -5.52 -5.53
C SER A 47 5.00 -6.58 -6.34
N LEU A 48 5.92 -7.27 -5.68
CA LEU A 48 6.59 -8.47 -6.14
C LEU A 48 6.26 -9.59 -5.15
N GLN A 49 5.54 -10.59 -5.61
CA GLN A 49 5.13 -11.74 -4.84
C GLN A 49 5.82 -13.01 -5.35
N VAL A 50 6.40 -13.78 -4.44
CA VAL A 50 6.99 -15.09 -4.69
C VAL A 50 6.28 -16.10 -3.79
N GLY A 51 5.76 -17.18 -4.36
CA GLY A 51 5.11 -18.25 -3.62
C GLY A 51 5.73 -19.60 -3.94
N MET A 52 5.83 -20.49 -2.95
CA MET A 52 6.35 -21.83 -3.12
C MET A 52 5.46 -22.84 -2.40
N GLN A 53 4.88 -23.76 -3.16
CA GLN A 53 4.18 -24.91 -2.61
C GLN A 53 5.18 -26.02 -2.28
N VAL A 54 5.45 -26.18 -0.98
CA VAL A 54 6.40 -27.16 -0.43
C VAL A 54 5.74 -28.53 -0.32
N SER A 55 4.45 -28.59 0.01
CA SER A 55 3.67 -29.83 0.04
C SER A 55 2.26 -29.59 -0.52
N ARG A 56 1.47 -30.66 -0.70
CA ARG A 56 0.07 -30.51 -1.13
C ARG A 56 -0.75 -29.60 -0.21
N ARG A 57 -0.34 -29.48 1.06
CA ARG A 57 -1.02 -28.70 2.08
C ARG A 57 -0.30 -27.41 2.47
N VAL A 58 1.00 -27.27 2.21
CA VAL A 58 1.80 -26.15 2.72
C VAL A 58 2.31 -25.28 1.57
N THR A 59 2.00 -23.99 1.65
CA THR A 59 2.48 -22.96 0.73
C THR A 59 3.14 -21.83 1.51
N LEU A 60 4.37 -21.50 1.11
CA LEU A 60 5.11 -20.33 1.60
C LEU A 60 4.91 -19.17 0.63
N LEU A 61 4.76 -17.96 1.15
CA LEU A 61 4.54 -16.74 0.38
C LEU A 61 5.48 -15.64 0.90
N VAL A 62 6.11 -14.94 -0.01
CA VAL A 62 6.91 -13.74 0.25
C VAL A 62 6.36 -12.63 -0.64
N ASP A 63 6.14 -11.46 -0.07
CA ASP A 63 5.58 -10.31 -0.77
C ASP A 63 6.38 -9.05 -0.42
N TRP A 64 6.94 -8.40 -1.44
CA TRP A 64 7.74 -7.20 -1.35
C TRP A 64 6.97 -6.05 -2.01
N ARG A 65 6.78 -4.95 -1.29
CA ARG A 65 6.00 -3.81 -1.77
C ARG A 65 6.82 -2.53 -1.79
N TYR A 66 6.70 -1.81 -2.89
CA TYR A 66 7.22 -0.47 -3.08
C TYR A 66 6.04 0.47 -3.27
N ALA A 67 6.02 1.56 -2.52
CA ALA A 67 5.03 2.61 -2.66
C ALA A 67 5.62 3.77 -3.46
N LEU A 68 4.78 4.39 -4.27
CA LEU A 68 5.05 5.65 -4.95
C LEU A 68 4.51 6.76 -4.05
N THR A 69 5.33 7.77 -3.74
CA THR A 69 4.79 8.97 -3.09
C THR A 69 3.94 9.75 -4.08
N ASP A 70 2.84 10.29 -3.54
CA ASP A 70 2.01 11.37 -4.02
C ASP A 70 2.00 11.58 -5.55
N LEU A 71 1.06 10.93 -6.25
CA LEU A 71 0.91 11.07 -7.71
C LEU A 71 0.57 12.49 -8.18
N TYR A 72 0.22 13.37 -7.25
CA TYR A 72 -0.12 14.75 -7.51
C TYR A 72 0.97 15.74 -7.06
N ALA A 73 2.08 15.25 -6.47
CA ALA A 73 3.26 16.07 -6.27
C ALA A 73 3.86 16.45 -7.63
N VAL A 74 4.46 17.63 -7.68
CA VAL A 74 5.04 18.26 -8.87
C VAL A 74 5.85 17.23 -9.67
N PRO A 75 5.75 17.20 -11.02
CA PRO A 75 6.53 16.26 -11.84
C PRO A 75 8.02 16.33 -11.48
N GLY A 76 8.55 15.25 -10.90
CA GLY A 76 9.94 15.17 -10.45
C GLY A 76 10.15 14.93 -8.95
N ASP A 77 9.10 14.99 -8.12
CA ASP A 77 9.18 14.79 -6.66
C ASP A 77 8.56 13.44 -6.20
N SER A 78 8.30 12.55 -7.15
CA SER A 78 7.78 11.21 -6.88
C SER A 78 8.91 10.28 -6.44
N ASP A 79 9.02 10.07 -5.13
CA ASP A 79 9.94 9.12 -4.52
C ASP A 79 9.33 7.71 -4.50
N ILE A 80 10.16 6.73 -4.86
CA ILE A 80 9.84 5.31 -4.68
C ILE A 80 10.49 4.86 -3.38
N TYR A 81 9.68 4.41 -2.42
CA TYR A 81 10.20 3.89 -1.16
C TYR A 81 9.74 2.46 -0.91
N ALA A 82 10.61 1.70 -0.23
CA ALA A 82 10.27 0.35 0.22
C ALA A 82 9.18 0.46 1.31
N ARG A 83 7.98 -0.01 0.98
CA ARG A 83 6.82 0.08 1.89
C ARG A 83 6.82 -1.03 2.91
N GLY A 84 7.19 -2.23 2.49
CA GLY A 84 7.23 -3.36 3.40
C GLY A 84 7.55 -4.70 2.75
N PHE A 85 7.86 -5.63 3.62
CA PHE A 85 8.16 -7.02 3.31
C PHE A 85 7.27 -7.91 4.17
N ARG A 86 6.60 -8.88 3.54
CA ARG A 86 5.68 -9.81 4.21
C ARG A 86 6.08 -11.23 3.91
N VAL A 87 6.02 -12.08 4.93
CA VAL A 87 6.18 -13.53 4.81
C VAL A 87 4.90 -14.17 5.34
N GLY A 88 4.33 -15.08 4.56
CA GLY A 88 3.10 -15.79 4.87
C GLY A 88 3.30 -17.30 4.73
N LEU A 89 2.58 -18.05 5.55
CA LEU A 89 2.46 -19.49 5.46
C LEU A 89 0.97 -19.82 5.37
N ALA A 90 0.59 -20.57 4.35
CA ALA A 90 -0.76 -21.07 4.16
C ALA A 90 -0.79 -22.59 4.29
N TYR A 91 -1.75 -23.09 5.06
CA TYR A 91 -2.02 -24.51 5.24
C TYR A 91 -3.43 -24.85 4.72
N GLY A 92 -3.53 -25.75 3.75
CA GLY A 92 -4.80 -26.29 3.24
C GLY A 92 -5.14 -27.63 3.92
N PHE A 93 -6.37 -27.79 4.38
CA PHE A 93 -6.87 -29.02 5.00
C PHE A 93 -7.42 -30.02 3.96
#